data_AF-A0A5J5FAC3-F1
#
_entry.id   AF-A0A5J5FAC3-F1
#
_cell.length_a   1.000
_cell.length_b   1.000
_cell.length_c   1.000
_cell.angle_alpha   90.00
_cell.angle_beta   90.00
_cell.angle_gamma   90.00
#
_symmetry.space_group_name_H-M   'P 1'
#
loop_
_entity.id
_entity.type
_entity.pdbx_description
1 polymer ?
#
loop_
_entity_poly.entity_id
_entity_poly.type
_entity_poly.pdbx_seq_one_letter_code
_entity_poly.pdbx_strand_id
1 'polypeptide(L)'
;MAACKHIRTHLDGFKPQEVASLNAGLESFSVIHVTKRGQSLGTDPILFPNNNNNAGNRLQPTYDFLTSEGPATPPPRAPSAPPISALRTAVVKIDQSNEIIRGDLNSVRALEKAAVEEQARRADALESDKRFLYEKQKELGDKLAQTKETTAAEKQDLERQEQVGEREEDLRRISEEAETKTKALIQTNQELEEEVGLKNRTIDDLRGKLEGVDAEVQDLQEALLRTLKVLQKQLSEQAKNRRQAAELKALRDEKRSLELGKLKVLDELREELSGAQVQISKEGLEFHSPESLARALVEERVEKAALLERAGRANPELHEKENVIQELEGEESSSKDAKARQRMERQKALALKEAQFLQALYNQGGFDEQKAQRIQELEGMLEAYKAEIEELKATVAAFQGTETAGSKKRPLEVNGNDERLGELMRRNRQLQDDIMHLQQKETVLNKEIEALQFRLTSMEGTSTRILQLKDNPTAREQAVKVSELKALKEENAALLAQLEGREGELRMVPRATLENVRAEVKAMEKLVAEKEKRMARLKEIWTAKSLEFREAVFSLLGYKIDFLPSGRVRVTHMFGNDSQSIEFDGDKGTMKVAGGPDSLFHKEIRNQCAFWMARQSIP
;
A
#
# COMPACT_ATOMS: atom_id res chain seq x y z
N MET A 1 7.36 15.63 -1.50
CA MET A 1 6.20 16.21 -2.22
C MET A 1 6.54 16.44 -3.71
N ALA A 2 6.63 15.38 -4.50
CA ALA A 2 6.82 15.50 -5.96
C ALA A 2 6.17 14.34 -6.75
N ALA A 3 5.23 13.62 -6.14
CA ALA A 3 4.55 12.47 -6.75
C ALA A 3 3.01 12.63 -6.84
N CYS A 4 2.45 13.80 -6.51
CA CYS A 4 1.00 14.06 -6.57
C CYS A 4 0.56 14.90 -7.78
N LYS A 5 1.40 15.05 -8.82
CA LYS A 5 1.14 15.97 -9.95
C LYS A 5 0.98 15.29 -11.31
N HIS A 6 0.66 13.99 -11.34
CA HIS A 6 0.49 13.24 -12.60
C HIS A 6 -0.83 12.46 -12.75
N ILE A 7 -1.82 12.70 -11.87
CA ILE A 7 -3.16 12.08 -11.98
C ILE A 7 -4.24 13.19 -11.97
N ARG A 8 -3.98 14.33 -12.62
CA ARG A 8 -4.96 15.44 -12.67
C ARG A 8 -5.11 16.08 -14.06
N THR A 9 -4.79 15.35 -15.12
CA THR A 9 -4.83 15.87 -16.50
C THR A 9 -5.57 14.97 -17.49
N HIS A 10 -6.52 14.14 -17.06
CA HIS A 10 -7.28 13.29 -18.00
C HIS A 10 -8.80 13.21 -17.80
N LEU A 11 -9.44 14.07 -17.02
CA LEU A 11 -10.89 14.06 -16.83
C LEU A 11 -11.53 15.46 -16.88
N ASP A 12 -11.11 16.30 -17.82
CA ASP A 12 -11.87 17.52 -18.20
C ASP A 12 -12.20 17.44 -19.68
N GLY A 13 -13.40 16.96 -20.00
CA GLY A 13 -13.77 16.77 -21.40
C GLY A 13 -15.15 16.18 -21.67
N PHE A 14 -16.20 16.51 -20.90
CA PHE A 14 -17.58 16.37 -21.39
C PHE A 14 -18.47 17.48 -20.81
N LYS A 15 -19.17 18.20 -21.70
CA LYS A 15 -20.02 19.36 -21.40
C LYS A 15 -21.34 18.96 -20.70
N PRO A 16 -21.98 19.88 -19.95
CA PRO A 16 -23.29 19.68 -19.36
C PRO A 16 -24.40 20.22 -20.27
N GLN A 17 -25.18 19.35 -20.90
CA GLN A 17 -26.51 19.68 -21.46
C GLN A 17 -27.40 18.43 -21.33
N GLU A 18 -28.70 18.65 -21.16
CA GLU A 18 -29.77 17.66 -20.90
C GLU A 18 -30.07 17.33 -19.43
N VAL A 19 -30.44 18.35 -18.64
CA VAL A 19 -31.44 18.17 -17.57
C VAL A 19 -32.40 19.37 -17.57
N ALA A 20 -33.22 19.47 -18.62
CA ALA A 20 -34.37 20.36 -18.68
C ALA A 20 -35.35 19.90 -19.76
N SER A 21 -35.90 18.70 -19.63
CA SER A 21 -37.20 18.34 -20.22
C SER A 21 -37.68 17.01 -19.62
N LEU A 22 -38.66 17.11 -18.73
CA LEU A 22 -39.71 16.12 -18.40
C LEU A 22 -40.23 16.39 -16.98
N ASN A 23 -40.81 17.58 -16.81
CA ASN A 23 -41.93 17.73 -15.89
C ASN A 23 -43.17 17.26 -16.64
N ALA A 24 -43.78 16.14 -16.22
CA ALA A 24 -45.23 15.89 -16.27
C ALA A 24 -45.53 14.43 -15.97
N GLY A 25 -46.33 14.17 -14.93
CA GLY A 25 -47.08 12.91 -14.81
C GLY A 25 -46.85 12.11 -13.54
N LEU A 26 -47.15 12.70 -12.37
CA LEU A 26 -47.46 11.91 -11.16
C LEU A 26 -48.65 12.54 -10.44
N GLU A 27 -49.81 12.44 -11.06
CA GLU A 27 -51.08 12.35 -10.36
C GLU A 27 -51.87 11.19 -10.96
N SER A 28 -52.51 10.44 -10.06
CA SER A 28 -53.62 9.51 -10.28
C SER A 28 -53.33 7.99 -10.30
N PHE A 29 -54.07 7.35 -9.40
CA PHE A 29 -54.61 5.98 -9.38
C PHE A 29 -53.86 4.78 -8.73
N SER A 30 -54.56 4.33 -7.68
CA SER A 30 -54.93 2.94 -7.35
C SER A 30 -53.88 1.99 -6.78
N VAL A 31 -53.91 1.89 -5.45
CA VAL A 31 -54.33 0.69 -4.70
C VAL A 31 -54.41 -0.59 -5.54
N ILE A 32 -53.41 -1.47 -5.40
CA ILE A 32 -53.57 -2.91 -5.64
C ILE A 32 -52.89 -3.69 -4.50
N HIS A 33 -53.67 -4.65 -3.99
CA HIS A 33 -53.43 -5.58 -2.91
C HIS A 33 -52.12 -6.39 -2.99
N VAL A 34 -51.51 -6.59 -1.82
CA VAL A 34 -50.62 -7.72 -1.55
C VAL A 34 -51.35 -8.73 -0.66
N THR A 35 -51.52 -9.91 -1.22
CA THR A 35 -51.94 -11.18 -0.62
C THR A 35 -50.99 -11.68 0.45
N LYS A 36 -51.51 -12.09 1.61
CA LYS A 36 -50.88 -13.09 2.47
C LYS A 36 -51.93 -13.99 3.14
N ARG A 37 -51.75 -15.31 2.93
CA ARG A 37 -52.57 -16.42 3.43
C ARG A 37 -52.13 -16.87 4.82
N GLY A 38 -53.12 -17.36 5.59
CA GLY A 38 -53.00 -18.37 6.66
C GLY A 38 -52.93 -17.79 8.08
N GLN A 39 -53.70 -18.22 9.08
CA GLN A 39 -54.54 -19.41 9.27
C GLN A 39 -55.59 -19.16 10.39
N SER A 40 -56.70 -19.91 10.28
CA SER A 40 -57.60 -20.43 11.34
C SER A 40 -58.29 -19.49 12.32
N LEU A 41 -59.62 -19.41 12.26
CA LEU A 41 -60.55 -20.21 13.09
C LEU A 41 -62.00 -19.99 12.60
N GLY A 42 -62.82 -21.03 12.75
CA GLY A 42 -64.02 -21.29 11.93
C GLY A 42 -65.21 -20.36 12.14
N THR A 43 -66.02 -20.31 11.08
CA THR A 43 -67.39 -19.78 11.07
C THR A 43 -68.31 -20.85 10.50
N ASP A 44 -69.33 -21.20 11.26
CA ASP A 44 -70.62 -21.65 10.74
C ASP A 44 -71.73 -21.12 11.68
N PRO A 45 -72.97 -21.01 11.18
CA PRO A 45 -73.87 -19.90 11.50
C PRO A 45 -74.82 -20.24 12.65
N ILE A 46 -75.18 -19.23 13.45
CA ILE A 46 -76.22 -19.34 14.49
C ILE A 46 -77.12 -18.12 14.32
N LEU A 47 -78.31 -18.26 13.73
CA LEU A 47 -79.55 -18.73 14.37
C LEU A 47 -80.02 -17.79 15.48
N PHE A 48 -81.17 -17.15 15.23
CA PHE A 48 -82.03 -16.59 16.26
C PHE A 48 -82.28 -17.65 17.36
N PRO A 49 -82.19 -17.28 18.66
CA PRO A 49 -82.88 -18.01 19.70
C PRO A 49 -84.17 -17.28 20.05
N ASN A 50 -85.26 -17.96 19.71
CA ASN A 50 -86.56 -17.83 20.33
C ASN A 50 -86.63 -18.88 21.45
N ASN A 51 -87.05 -18.53 22.69
CA ASN A 51 -87.92 -19.32 23.59
C ASN A 51 -87.98 -18.74 25.02
N ASN A 52 -89.17 -18.36 25.49
CA ASN A 52 -90.12 -19.14 26.34
C ASN A 52 -89.85 -18.93 27.85
N ASN A 53 -90.80 -18.84 28.78
CA ASN A 53 -92.21 -19.28 28.96
C ASN A 53 -92.83 -18.30 30.00
N ASN A 54 -94.14 -18.15 30.27
CA ASN A 54 -95.29 -19.07 30.41
C ASN A 54 -96.53 -18.13 30.62
N ALA A 55 -97.82 -18.43 30.41
CA ALA A 55 -98.62 -19.62 30.14
C ALA A 55 -99.94 -19.14 29.47
N GLY A 56 -100.54 -19.82 28.49
CA GLY A 56 -101.56 -20.87 28.71
C GLY A 56 -102.83 -20.29 29.33
N ASN A 57 -103.97 -20.12 28.63
CA ASN A 57 -104.78 -21.25 28.19
C ASN A 57 -105.77 -20.90 27.06
N ARG A 58 -105.95 -21.88 26.16
CA ARG A 58 -106.98 -21.95 25.10
C ARG A 58 -108.37 -22.15 25.71
N LEU A 59 -109.40 -21.72 24.98
CA LEU A 59 -110.51 -22.58 24.50
C LEU A 59 -111.16 -21.91 23.28
N GLN A 60 -111.64 -22.75 22.36
CA GLN A 60 -111.92 -22.48 20.94
C GLN A 60 -113.40 -22.08 20.65
N PRO A 61 -113.77 -21.78 19.39
CA PRO A 61 -114.87 -20.89 19.00
C PRO A 61 -116.16 -21.64 18.60
N THR A 62 -117.26 -20.90 18.47
CA THR A 62 -118.46 -21.36 17.73
C THR A 62 -119.11 -20.20 16.98
N TYR A 63 -119.21 -20.38 15.65
CA TYR A 63 -120.13 -19.69 14.74
C TYR A 63 -121.58 -20.00 15.13
N ASP A 64 -122.52 -19.09 14.85
CA ASP A 64 -123.77 -19.48 14.18
C ASP A 64 -124.54 -18.33 13.53
N PHE A 65 -125.13 -18.67 12.41
CA PHE A 65 -125.86 -17.90 11.40
C PHE A 65 -127.29 -18.47 11.33
N LEU A 66 -128.27 -17.68 10.86
CA LEU A 66 -129.68 -17.98 10.43
C LEU A 66 -130.64 -16.96 11.10
N THR A 67 -131.47 -16.13 10.46
CA THR A 67 -132.41 -16.16 9.30
C THR A 67 -133.56 -17.18 9.36
N SER A 68 -134.74 -16.67 8.94
CA SER A 68 -136.08 -17.29 8.81
C SER A 68 -136.86 -17.48 10.12
N GLU A 69 -138.19 -17.56 10.21
CA GLU A 69 -139.39 -17.17 9.44
C GLU A 69 -140.56 -17.34 10.44
N GLY A 70 -141.75 -16.75 10.21
CA GLY A 70 -142.99 -17.09 10.97
C GLY A 70 -143.47 -18.54 10.69
N PRO A 71 -144.58 -19.06 11.27
CA PRO A 71 -145.91 -18.42 11.26
C PRO A 71 -146.90 -18.72 12.43
N ALA A 72 -148.03 -17.98 12.38
CA ALA A 72 -149.42 -18.11 12.85
C ALA A 72 -149.95 -19.25 13.79
N THR A 73 -150.78 -18.85 14.78
CA THR A 73 -152.20 -19.25 15.11
C THR A 73 -152.50 -19.18 16.64
N PRO A 74 -153.77 -19.19 17.16
CA PRO A 74 -154.68 -18.05 17.29
C PRO A 74 -155.21 -17.90 18.78
N PRO A 75 -156.42 -17.36 19.12
CA PRO A 75 -156.61 -16.28 20.11
C PRO A 75 -157.25 -16.72 21.46
N PRO A 76 -157.39 -15.79 22.44
CA PRO A 76 -158.75 -15.41 22.82
C PRO A 76 -158.98 -13.94 23.21
N ARG A 77 -160.22 -13.50 22.93
CA ARG A 77 -161.10 -12.50 23.59
C ARG A 77 -160.63 -11.05 23.81
N ALA A 78 -161.41 -10.16 23.17
CA ALA A 78 -161.54 -8.72 23.44
C ALA A 78 -161.83 -8.38 24.92
N PRO A 79 -161.48 -7.14 25.34
CA PRO A 79 -162.55 -6.13 25.37
C PRO A 79 -162.14 -4.71 24.90
N SER A 80 -163.13 -4.05 24.30
CA SER A 80 -163.45 -2.60 24.29
C SER A 80 -162.33 -1.57 24.06
N ALA A 81 -162.45 -0.87 22.93
CA ALA A 81 -161.72 0.33 22.53
C ALA A 81 -161.82 1.49 23.56
N PRO A 82 -160.72 2.21 23.84
CA PRO A 82 -160.75 3.51 24.49
C PRO A 82 -160.81 4.67 23.46
N PRO A 83 -161.29 5.86 23.84
CA PRO A 83 -161.58 6.95 22.93
C PRO A 83 -160.33 7.72 22.44
N ILE A 84 -160.51 8.41 21.31
CA ILE A 84 -159.53 9.12 20.44
C ILE A 84 -158.62 10.16 21.16
N SER A 85 -158.81 10.44 22.45
CA SER A 85 -157.94 11.30 23.25
C SER A 85 -156.60 10.65 23.65
N ALA A 86 -156.51 9.32 23.74
CA ALA A 86 -155.30 8.62 24.20
C ALA A 86 -154.18 8.53 23.13
N LEU A 87 -154.54 8.54 21.84
CA LEU A 87 -153.58 8.46 20.73
C LEU A 87 -152.76 9.75 20.55
N ARG A 88 -153.36 10.94 20.78
CA ARG A 88 -152.61 12.21 20.77
C ARG A 88 -151.57 12.28 21.88
N THR A 89 -151.90 11.79 23.08
CA THR A 89 -150.95 11.76 24.20
C THR A 89 -149.81 10.77 23.96
N ALA A 90 -150.06 9.65 23.27
CA ALA A 90 -149.02 8.69 22.90
C ALA A 90 -148.06 9.24 21.82
N VAL A 91 -148.59 9.93 20.79
CA VAL A 91 -147.74 10.57 19.76
C VAL A 91 -146.86 11.67 20.35
N VAL A 92 -147.39 12.51 21.24
CA VAL A 92 -146.58 13.55 21.94
C VAL A 92 -145.49 12.92 22.82
N LYS A 93 -145.76 11.80 23.49
CA LYS A 93 -144.74 11.08 24.26
C LYS A 93 -143.66 10.47 23.36
N ILE A 94 -144.03 9.95 22.19
CA ILE A 94 -143.08 9.41 21.21
C ILE A 94 -142.22 10.54 20.63
N ASP A 95 -142.81 11.69 20.31
CA ASP A 95 -142.08 12.86 19.82
C ASP A 95 -141.11 13.42 20.87
N GLN A 96 -141.55 13.51 22.13
CA GLN A 96 -140.66 13.86 23.25
C GLN A 96 -139.53 12.83 23.42
N SER A 97 -139.83 11.54 23.29
CA SER A 97 -138.82 10.48 23.38
C SER A 97 -137.83 10.53 22.21
N ASN A 98 -138.30 10.83 21.00
CA ASN A 98 -137.46 11.00 19.82
C ASN A 98 -136.58 12.25 19.91
N GLU A 99 -137.07 13.32 20.54
CA GLU A 99 -136.30 14.54 20.78
C GLU A 99 -135.18 14.30 21.82
N ILE A 100 -135.47 13.54 22.88
CA ILE A 100 -134.47 13.07 23.84
C ILE A 100 -133.43 12.18 23.15
N ILE A 101 -133.84 11.19 22.36
CA ILE A 101 -132.93 10.31 21.62
C ILE A 101 -132.06 11.11 20.63
N ARG A 102 -132.60 12.14 19.97
CA ARG A 102 -131.80 13.03 19.10
C ARG A 102 -130.79 13.85 19.91
N GLY A 103 -131.18 14.33 21.10
CA GLY A 103 -130.29 14.99 22.04
C GLY A 103 -129.15 14.07 22.48
N ASP A 104 -129.47 12.84 22.87
CA ASP A 104 -128.51 11.81 23.27
C ASP A 104 -127.61 11.36 22.12
N LEU A 105 -128.15 11.22 20.90
CA LEU A 105 -127.35 10.89 19.73
C LEU A 105 -126.38 12.02 19.38
N ASN A 106 -126.80 13.28 19.54
CA ASN A 106 -125.94 14.43 19.32
C ASN A 106 -124.88 14.56 20.42
N SER A 107 -125.22 14.23 21.68
CA SER A 107 -124.27 14.23 22.79
C SER A 107 -123.25 13.11 22.64
N VAL A 108 -123.66 11.90 22.26
CA VAL A 108 -122.75 10.77 21.95
C VAL A 108 -121.85 11.12 20.77
N ARG A 109 -122.38 11.67 19.67
CA ARG A 109 -121.55 12.12 18.54
C ARG A 109 -120.56 13.23 18.92
N ALA A 110 -120.95 14.13 19.82
CA ALA A 110 -120.05 15.17 20.33
C ALA A 110 -118.94 14.57 21.19
N LEU A 111 -119.27 13.59 22.05
CA LEU A 111 -118.29 12.86 22.87
C LEU A 111 -117.36 12.00 22.01
N GLU A 112 -117.86 11.32 20.98
CA GLU A 112 -117.04 10.56 20.02
C GLU A 112 -116.08 11.47 19.26
N LYS A 113 -116.56 12.62 18.76
CA LYS A 113 -115.68 13.61 18.12
C LYS A 113 -114.63 14.15 19.08
N ALA A 114 -115.00 14.48 20.31
CA ALA A 114 -114.06 14.93 21.33
C ALA A 114 -113.01 13.85 21.67
N ALA A 115 -113.41 12.58 21.77
CA ALA A 115 -112.50 11.47 22.01
C ALA A 115 -111.53 11.24 20.83
N VAL A 116 -112.01 11.35 19.59
CA VAL A 116 -111.16 11.25 18.39
C VAL A 116 -110.20 12.45 18.29
N GLU A 117 -110.66 13.66 18.59
CA GLU A 117 -109.80 14.85 18.64
C GLU A 117 -108.74 14.73 19.75
N GLU A 118 -109.09 14.18 20.91
CA GLU A 118 -108.12 13.92 21.97
C GLU A 118 -107.10 12.84 21.58
N GLN A 119 -107.53 11.76 20.92
CA GLN A 119 -106.63 10.74 20.39
C GLN A 119 -105.72 11.29 19.29
N ALA A 120 -106.22 12.15 18.40
CA ALA A 120 -105.41 12.83 17.39
C ALA A 120 -104.34 13.73 18.03
N ARG A 121 -104.71 14.54 19.04
CA ARG A 121 -103.74 15.35 19.81
C ARG A 121 -102.69 14.49 20.51
N ARG A 122 -103.08 13.35 21.08
CA ARG A 122 -102.14 12.39 21.70
C ARG A 122 -101.22 11.76 20.65
N ALA A 123 -101.72 11.44 19.47
CA ALA A 123 -100.91 10.92 18.37
C ALA A 123 -99.89 11.97 17.89
N ASP A 124 -100.33 13.22 17.69
CA ASP A 124 -99.45 14.34 17.30
C ASP A 124 -98.36 14.59 18.35
N ALA A 125 -98.71 14.56 19.64
CA ALA A 125 -97.74 14.70 20.74
C ALA A 125 -96.71 13.56 20.75
N LEU A 126 -97.16 12.31 20.55
CA LEU A 126 -96.26 11.16 20.43
C LEU A 126 -95.37 11.24 19.19
N GLU A 127 -95.87 11.78 18.08
CA GLU A 127 -95.06 12.02 16.89
C GLU A 127 -94.01 13.10 17.12
N SER A 128 -94.34 14.20 17.81
CA SER A 128 -93.36 15.23 18.18
C SER A 128 -92.30 14.68 19.12
N ASP A 129 -92.68 13.88 20.11
CA ASP A 129 -91.74 13.25 21.05
C ASP A 129 -90.82 12.26 20.33
N LYS A 130 -91.35 11.44 19.41
CA LYS A 130 -90.54 10.56 18.56
C LYS A 130 -89.53 11.36 17.75
N ARG A 131 -89.95 12.45 17.09
CA ARG A 131 -89.04 13.30 16.30
C ARG A 131 -87.95 13.90 17.18
N PHE A 132 -88.31 14.42 18.35
CA PHE A 132 -87.35 14.96 19.32
C PHE A 132 -86.35 13.90 19.78
N LEU A 133 -86.81 12.69 20.12
CA LEU A 133 -85.94 11.59 20.53
C LEU A 133 -85.02 11.13 19.40
N TYR A 134 -85.51 11.06 18.17
CA TYR A 134 -84.68 10.76 17.00
C TYR A 134 -83.60 11.84 16.75
N GLU A 135 -83.97 13.11 16.86
CA GLU A 135 -83.03 14.22 16.71
C GLU A 135 -81.97 14.20 17.83
N LYS A 136 -82.38 13.94 19.07
CA LYS A 136 -81.44 13.75 20.19
C LYS A 136 -80.56 12.51 20.01
N GLN A 137 -81.09 11.41 19.51
CA GLN A 137 -80.31 10.21 19.21
C GLN A 137 -79.28 10.49 18.10
N LYS A 138 -79.65 11.26 17.08
CA LYS A 138 -78.76 11.70 16.01
C LYS A 138 -77.67 12.63 16.55
N GLU A 139 -78.03 13.66 17.31
CA GLU A 139 -77.06 14.56 17.96
C GLU A 139 -76.05 13.81 18.84
N LEU A 140 -76.53 12.83 19.62
CA LEU A 140 -75.65 11.99 20.45
C LEU A 140 -74.77 11.08 19.60
N GLY A 141 -75.30 10.54 18.49
CA GLY A 141 -74.54 9.77 17.51
C GLY A 141 -73.41 10.58 16.88
N ASP A 142 -73.70 11.81 16.46
CA ASP A 142 -72.74 12.74 15.86
C ASP A 142 -71.66 13.15 16.87
N LYS A 143 -72.04 13.45 18.12
CA LYS A 143 -71.08 13.71 19.21
C LYS A 143 -70.21 12.49 19.53
N LEU A 144 -70.79 11.29 19.51
CA LEU A 144 -70.03 10.06 19.72
C LEU A 144 -69.06 9.79 18.56
N ALA A 145 -69.46 10.07 17.32
CA ALA A 145 -68.57 9.96 16.17
C ALA A 145 -67.42 10.97 16.26
N GLN A 146 -67.71 12.23 16.58
CA GLN A 146 -66.70 13.27 16.73
C GLN A 146 -65.70 12.95 17.86
N THR A 147 -66.18 12.49 19.01
CA THR A 147 -65.30 12.09 20.12
C THR A 147 -64.46 10.85 19.81
N LYS A 148 -65.00 9.89 19.04
CA LYS A 148 -64.21 8.76 18.55
C LYS A 148 -63.12 9.19 17.57
N GLU A 149 -63.42 10.14 16.69
CA GLU A 149 -62.45 10.67 15.74
C GLU A 149 -61.34 11.45 16.44
N THR A 150 -61.67 12.32 17.41
CA THR A 150 -60.66 13.06 18.19
C THR A 150 -59.79 12.13 19.02
N THR A 151 -60.39 11.14 19.70
CA THR A 151 -59.61 10.15 20.48
C THR A 151 -58.76 9.23 19.60
N ALA A 152 -59.19 8.93 18.37
CA ALA A 152 -58.37 8.21 17.40
C ALA A 152 -57.18 9.06 16.93
N ALA A 153 -57.40 10.35 16.68
CA ALA A 153 -56.33 11.28 16.32
C ALA A 153 -55.32 11.46 17.46
N GLU A 154 -55.79 11.66 18.70
CA GLU A 154 -54.93 11.76 19.90
C GLU A 154 -54.10 10.50 20.12
N LYS A 155 -54.69 9.31 19.93
CA LYS A 155 -53.94 8.04 19.99
C LYS A 155 -52.87 7.96 18.91
N GLN A 156 -53.19 8.35 17.68
CA GLN A 156 -52.22 8.34 16.59
C GLN A 156 -51.07 9.32 16.85
N ASP A 157 -51.35 10.47 17.45
CA ASP A 157 -50.33 11.46 17.81
C ASP A 157 -49.45 11.00 18.98
N LEU A 158 -50.02 10.32 19.97
CA LEU A 158 -49.24 9.66 21.03
C LEU A 158 -48.33 8.56 20.47
N GLU A 159 -48.83 7.69 19.59
CA GLU A 159 -48.01 6.66 18.93
C GLU A 159 -46.87 7.28 18.11
N ARG A 160 -47.11 8.42 17.44
CA ARG A 160 -46.05 9.15 16.73
C ARG A 160 -45.03 9.74 17.70
N GLN A 161 -45.46 10.30 18.82
CA GLN A 161 -44.55 10.85 19.83
C GLN A 161 -43.68 9.77 20.45
N GLU A 162 -44.24 8.59 20.74
CA GLU A 162 -43.47 7.44 21.22
C GLU A 162 -42.42 7.00 20.19
N GLN A 163 -42.80 6.86 18.91
CA GLN A 163 -41.86 6.52 17.85
C GLN A 163 -40.76 7.57 17.64
N VAL A 164 -41.07 8.86 17.82
CA VAL A 164 -40.08 9.94 17.75
C VAL A 164 -39.14 9.85 18.96
N GLY A 165 -39.66 9.61 20.16
CA GLY A 165 -38.86 9.41 21.37
C GLY A 165 -37.88 8.23 21.24
N GLU A 166 -38.35 7.08 20.76
CA GLU A 166 -37.50 5.91 20.50
C GLU A 166 -36.39 6.24 19.50
N ARG A 167 -36.71 6.93 18.40
CA ARG A 167 -35.72 7.35 17.40
C ARG A 167 -34.72 8.37 17.95
N GLU A 168 -35.16 9.30 18.79
CA GLU A 168 -34.27 10.27 19.45
C GLU A 168 -33.31 9.57 20.42
N GLU A 169 -33.77 8.57 21.16
CA GLU A 169 -32.92 7.74 22.02
C GLU A 169 -31.90 6.94 21.19
N ASP A 170 -32.32 6.30 20.10
CA ASP A 170 -31.41 5.60 19.20
C ASP A 170 -30.36 6.53 18.57
N LEU A 171 -30.78 7.73 18.14
CA LEU A 171 -29.86 8.74 17.63
C LEU A 171 -28.86 9.20 18.70
N ARG A 172 -29.29 9.37 19.94
CA ARG A 172 -28.39 9.68 21.07
C ARG A 172 -27.38 8.56 21.30
N ARG A 173 -27.83 7.30 21.32
CA ARG A 173 -26.94 6.13 21.49
C ARG A 173 -25.91 6.04 20.37
N ILE A 174 -26.33 6.22 19.11
CA ILE A 174 -25.42 6.23 17.95
C ILE A 174 -24.43 7.40 18.06
N SER A 175 -24.86 8.58 18.50
CA SER A 175 -23.99 9.75 18.70
C SER A 175 -22.95 9.50 19.79
N GLU A 176 -23.35 8.95 20.94
CA GLU A 176 -22.43 8.61 22.04
C GLU A 176 -21.43 7.52 21.63
N GLU A 177 -21.88 6.50 20.88
CA GLU A 177 -20.99 5.50 20.30
C GLU A 177 -20.01 6.11 19.28
N ALA A 178 -20.46 7.05 18.47
CA ALA A 178 -19.60 7.76 17.52
C ALA A 178 -18.56 8.62 18.25
N GLU A 179 -18.97 9.35 19.29
CA GLU A 179 -18.05 10.16 20.10
C GLU A 179 -17.00 9.32 20.84
N THR A 180 -17.40 8.19 21.43
CA THR A 180 -16.48 7.27 22.11
C THR A 180 -15.49 6.65 21.13
N LYS A 181 -15.94 6.21 19.95
CA LYS A 181 -15.06 5.75 18.87
C LYS A 181 -14.10 6.85 18.40
N THR A 182 -14.58 8.08 18.28
CA THR A 182 -13.75 9.21 17.86
C THR A 182 -12.68 9.54 18.90
N LYS A 183 -13.04 9.55 20.19
CA LYS A 183 -12.09 9.75 21.30
C LYS A 183 -11.04 8.64 21.34
N ALA A 184 -11.44 7.37 21.17
CA ALA A 184 -10.52 6.24 21.10
C ALA A 184 -9.56 6.38 19.91
N LEU A 185 -10.06 6.74 18.73
CA LEU A 185 -9.22 6.97 17.54
C LEU A 185 -8.21 8.10 17.77
N ILE A 186 -8.63 9.21 18.38
CA ILE A 186 -7.73 10.33 18.72
C ILE A 186 -6.63 9.86 19.67
N GLN A 187 -6.96 9.09 20.71
CA GLN A 187 -5.97 8.53 21.63
C GLN A 187 -4.98 7.62 20.92
N THR A 188 -5.46 6.69 20.08
CA THR A 188 -4.56 5.81 19.32
C THR A 188 -3.67 6.57 18.35
N ASN A 189 -4.16 7.66 17.73
CA ASN A 189 -3.34 8.50 16.86
C ASN A 189 -2.27 9.25 17.65
N GLN A 190 -2.58 9.75 18.86
CA GLN A 190 -1.60 10.38 19.74
C GLN A 190 -0.50 9.38 20.17
N GLU A 191 -0.88 8.17 20.56
CA GLU A 191 0.08 7.10 20.90
C GLU A 191 0.99 6.75 19.72
N LEU A 192 0.44 6.68 18.50
CA LEU A 192 1.22 6.44 17.28
C LEU A 192 2.16 7.61 16.96
N GLU A 193 1.71 8.85 17.15
CA GLU A 193 2.56 10.04 16.98
C GLU A 193 3.74 10.04 17.97
N GLU A 194 3.50 9.66 19.22
CA GLU A 194 4.56 9.51 20.23
C GLU A 194 5.52 8.37 19.86
N GLU A 195 5.02 7.22 19.42
CA GLU A 195 5.87 6.08 18.98
C GLU A 195 6.73 6.46 17.77
N VAL A 196 6.16 7.16 16.79
CA VAL A 196 6.89 7.69 15.64
C VAL A 196 7.94 8.72 16.07
N GLY A 197 7.60 9.59 17.03
CA GLY A 197 8.55 10.54 17.63
C GLY A 197 9.74 9.85 18.29
N LEU A 198 9.50 8.77 19.05
CA LEU A 198 10.56 7.96 19.67
C LEU A 198 11.42 7.26 18.60
N LYS A 199 10.79 6.64 17.59
CA LYS A 199 11.53 5.99 16.49
C LYS A 199 12.40 6.98 15.72
N ASN A 200 11.91 8.18 15.44
CA ASN A 200 12.69 9.22 14.77
C ASN A 200 13.92 9.62 15.60
N ARG A 201 13.78 9.81 16.92
CA ARG A 201 14.94 10.07 17.79
C ARG A 201 15.96 8.93 17.73
N THR A 202 15.51 7.67 17.77
CA THR A 202 16.44 6.53 17.65
C THR A 202 17.13 6.46 16.30
N ILE A 203 16.43 6.84 15.21
CA ILE A 203 17.03 6.91 13.87
C ILE A 203 18.09 8.01 13.82
N ASP A 204 17.82 9.18 14.41
CA ASP A 204 18.79 10.27 14.44
C ASP A 204 20.01 9.93 15.30
N ASP A 205 19.83 9.25 16.43
CA ASP A 205 20.94 8.71 17.24
C ASP A 205 21.79 7.69 16.46
N LEU A 206 21.14 6.80 15.69
CA LEU A 206 21.84 5.82 14.86
C LEU A 206 22.57 6.48 13.69
N ARG A 207 21.99 7.53 13.08
CA ARG A 207 22.65 8.34 12.06
C ARG A 207 23.89 9.02 12.61
N GLY A 208 23.81 9.63 13.79
CA GLY A 208 24.98 10.25 14.44
C GLY A 208 26.09 9.24 14.74
N LYS A 209 25.73 8.02 15.17
CA LYS A 209 26.72 6.92 15.35
C LYS A 209 27.33 6.48 14.03
N LEU A 210 26.55 6.39 12.95
CA LEU A 210 27.03 6.03 11.63
C LEU A 210 28.00 7.08 11.08
N GLU A 211 27.65 8.36 11.20
CA GLU A 211 28.52 9.48 10.83
C GLU A 211 29.85 9.46 11.62
N GLY A 212 29.80 9.10 12.90
CA GLY A 212 31.00 8.90 13.72
C GLY A 212 31.89 7.77 13.20
N VAL A 213 31.31 6.62 12.88
CA VAL A 213 32.04 5.47 12.30
C VAL A 213 32.61 5.82 10.92
N ASP A 214 31.86 6.55 10.08
CA ASP A 214 32.34 6.99 8.78
C ASP A 214 33.55 7.94 8.92
N ALA A 215 33.56 8.80 9.93
CA ALA A 215 34.71 9.66 10.23
C ALA A 215 35.93 8.84 10.68
N GLU A 216 35.74 7.85 11.57
CA GLU A 216 36.81 6.94 11.99
C GLU A 216 37.38 6.13 10.82
N VAL A 217 36.53 5.66 9.90
CA VAL A 217 36.96 4.95 8.69
C VAL A 217 37.77 5.86 7.78
N GLN A 218 37.36 7.12 7.61
CA GLN A 218 38.13 8.10 6.82
C GLN A 218 39.51 8.35 7.44
N ASP A 219 39.59 8.57 8.76
CA ASP A 219 40.84 8.76 9.48
C ASP A 219 41.78 7.54 9.34
N LEU A 220 41.23 6.32 9.44
CA LEU A 220 41.99 5.08 9.24
C LEU A 220 42.47 4.93 7.79
N GLN A 221 41.65 5.30 6.79
CA GLN A 221 42.05 5.29 5.39
C GLN A 221 43.19 6.29 5.11
N GLU A 222 43.11 7.49 5.69
CA GLU A 222 44.18 8.47 5.60
C GLU A 222 45.49 7.97 6.25
N ALA A 223 45.39 7.37 7.44
CA ALA A 223 46.53 6.80 8.13
C ALA A 223 47.17 5.66 7.30
N LEU A 224 46.36 4.80 6.69
CA LEU A 224 46.83 3.75 5.80
C LEU A 224 47.52 4.32 4.55
N LEU A 225 46.96 5.37 3.94
CA LEU A 225 47.59 6.06 2.81
C LEU A 225 48.93 6.69 3.19
N ARG A 226 49.04 7.27 4.38
CA ARG A 226 50.30 7.84 4.90
C ARG A 226 51.35 6.75 5.09
N THR A 227 50.99 5.62 5.69
CA THR A 227 51.92 4.49 5.90
C THR A 227 52.36 3.87 4.58
N LEU A 228 51.44 3.68 3.61
CA LEU A 228 51.78 3.22 2.26
C LEU A 228 52.75 4.16 1.55
N LYS A 229 52.55 5.49 1.65
CA LYS A 229 53.49 6.48 1.08
C LYS A 229 54.89 6.38 1.70
N VAL A 230 54.97 6.16 3.03
CA VAL A 230 56.26 5.96 3.71
C VAL A 230 56.94 4.68 3.24
N LEU A 231 56.21 3.57 3.18
CA LEU A 231 56.74 2.28 2.70
C LEU A 231 57.20 2.37 1.24
N GLN A 232 56.46 3.07 0.38
CA GLN A 232 56.83 3.27 -1.02
C GLN A 232 58.12 4.10 -1.15
N LYS A 233 58.30 5.14 -0.31
CA LYS A 233 59.55 5.90 -0.24
C LYS A 233 60.71 5.01 0.21
N GLN A 234 60.54 4.25 1.30
CA GLN A 234 61.56 3.34 1.81
C GLN A 234 61.96 2.28 0.77
N LEU A 235 60.99 1.70 0.05
CA LEU A 235 61.27 0.75 -1.03
C LEU A 235 62.07 1.39 -2.17
N SER A 236 61.74 2.63 -2.54
CA SER A 236 62.46 3.37 -3.58
C SER A 236 63.90 3.73 -3.17
N GLU A 237 64.10 4.09 -1.90
CA GLU A 237 65.42 4.35 -1.33
C GLU A 237 66.24 3.07 -1.23
N GLN A 238 65.64 1.96 -0.81
CA GLN A 238 66.30 0.66 -0.76
C GLN A 238 66.70 0.19 -2.17
N ALA A 239 65.86 0.43 -3.18
CA ALA A 239 66.19 0.14 -4.58
C ALA A 239 67.37 0.99 -5.09
N LYS A 240 67.42 2.29 -4.74
CA LYS A 240 68.56 3.17 -5.07
C LYS A 240 69.84 2.70 -4.38
N ASN A 241 69.78 2.38 -3.09
CA ASN A 241 70.92 1.89 -2.33
C ASN A 241 71.44 0.55 -2.89
N ARG A 242 70.55 -0.34 -3.34
CA ARG A 242 70.94 -1.60 -4.02
C ARG A 242 71.65 -1.35 -5.35
N ARG A 243 71.20 -0.37 -6.15
CA ARG A 243 71.88 0.02 -7.40
C ARG A 243 73.26 0.59 -7.13
N GLN A 244 73.38 1.53 -6.19
CA GLN A 244 74.66 2.10 -5.79
C GLN A 244 75.62 1.03 -5.25
N ALA A 245 75.12 0.07 -4.46
CA ALA A 245 75.94 -1.05 -3.98
C ALA A 245 76.42 -1.96 -5.13
N ALA A 246 75.59 -2.19 -6.15
CA ALA A 246 75.97 -2.95 -7.33
C ALA A 246 77.03 -2.20 -8.18
N GLU A 247 76.84 -0.90 -8.40
CA GLU A 247 77.81 -0.03 -9.09
C GLU A 247 79.15 0.02 -8.35
N LEU A 248 79.14 0.21 -7.02
CA LEU A 248 80.36 0.18 -6.21
C LEU A 248 81.07 -1.18 -6.27
N LYS A 249 80.31 -2.28 -6.36
CA LYS A 249 80.89 -3.62 -6.53
C LYS A 249 81.54 -3.75 -7.91
N ALA A 250 80.87 -3.32 -8.98
CA ALA A 250 81.41 -3.32 -10.34
C ALA A 250 82.70 -2.49 -10.43
N LEU A 251 82.71 -1.27 -9.88
CA LEU A 251 83.90 -0.42 -9.81
C LEU A 251 85.04 -1.06 -9.00
N ARG A 252 84.72 -1.76 -7.90
CA ARG A 252 85.72 -2.47 -7.10
C ARG A 252 86.32 -3.65 -7.88
N ASP A 253 85.52 -4.36 -8.67
CA ASP A 253 85.99 -5.47 -9.50
C ASP A 253 86.80 -4.98 -10.70
N GLU A 254 86.42 -3.84 -11.32
CA GLU A 254 87.20 -3.16 -12.36
C GLU A 254 88.53 -2.61 -11.82
N LYS A 255 88.52 -2.00 -10.62
CA LYS A 255 89.75 -1.59 -9.95
C LYS A 255 90.69 -2.79 -9.74
N ARG A 256 90.15 -3.93 -9.29
CA ARG A 256 90.93 -5.17 -9.12
C ARG A 256 91.48 -5.69 -10.44
N SER A 257 90.71 -5.67 -11.53
CA SER A 257 91.17 -6.14 -12.84
C SER A 257 92.26 -5.23 -13.41
N LEU A 258 92.14 -3.91 -13.23
CA LEU A 258 93.18 -2.94 -13.59
C LEU A 258 94.44 -3.11 -12.75
N GLU A 259 94.32 -3.33 -11.45
CA GLU A 259 95.47 -3.64 -10.58
C GLU A 259 96.16 -4.93 -11.03
N LEU A 260 95.41 -5.98 -11.38
CA LEU A 260 95.95 -7.22 -11.94
C LEU A 260 96.61 -7.02 -13.31
N GLY A 261 96.01 -6.21 -14.18
CA GLY A 261 96.57 -5.87 -15.49
C GLY A 261 97.88 -5.08 -15.38
N LYS A 262 97.94 -4.11 -14.46
CA LYS A 262 99.18 -3.36 -14.16
C LYS A 262 100.29 -4.27 -13.65
N LEU A 263 99.97 -5.22 -12.77
CA LEU A 263 100.94 -6.19 -12.29
C LEU A 263 101.49 -7.04 -13.44
N LYS A 264 100.63 -7.53 -14.35
CA LYS A 264 101.08 -8.27 -15.53
C LYS A 264 102.01 -7.48 -16.43
N VAL A 265 101.68 -6.21 -16.72
CA VAL A 265 102.54 -5.34 -17.53
C VAL A 265 103.87 -5.07 -16.82
N LEU A 266 103.87 -4.90 -15.49
CA LEU A 266 105.11 -4.76 -14.72
C LEU A 266 105.95 -6.04 -14.74
N ASP A 267 105.31 -7.21 -14.69
CA ASP A 267 106.00 -8.51 -14.81
C ASP A 267 106.60 -8.68 -16.22
N GLU A 268 105.86 -8.35 -17.29
CA GLU A 268 106.34 -8.33 -18.68
C GLU A 268 107.53 -7.37 -18.85
N LEU A 269 107.42 -6.15 -18.36
CA LEU A 269 108.53 -5.17 -18.39
C LEU A 269 109.75 -5.66 -17.60
N ARG A 270 109.54 -6.39 -16.50
CA ARG A 270 110.63 -6.98 -15.71
C ARG A 270 111.31 -8.12 -16.48
N GLU A 271 110.55 -8.93 -17.19
CA GLU A 271 111.07 -9.95 -18.10
C GLU A 271 111.84 -9.32 -19.26
N GLU A 272 111.31 -8.29 -19.91
CA GLU A 272 111.98 -7.54 -20.98
C GLU A 272 113.26 -6.85 -20.50
N LEU A 273 113.25 -6.21 -19.32
CA LEU A 273 114.46 -5.66 -18.70
C LEU A 273 115.47 -6.76 -18.39
N SER A 274 115.03 -7.91 -17.90
CA SER A 274 115.94 -9.05 -17.66
C SER A 274 116.52 -9.59 -18.96
N GLY A 275 115.72 -9.65 -20.03
CA GLY A 275 116.16 -10.04 -21.37
C GLY A 275 117.15 -9.04 -21.96
N ALA A 276 116.85 -7.75 -21.89
CA ALA A 276 117.73 -6.67 -22.34
C ALA A 276 119.03 -6.62 -21.51
N GLN A 277 118.97 -6.83 -20.19
CA GLN A 277 120.16 -6.93 -19.34
C GLN A 277 121.04 -8.13 -19.75
N VAL A 278 120.43 -9.25 -20.12
CA VAL A 278 121.14 -10.43 -20.64
C VAL A 278 121.71 -10.16 -22.05
N GLN A 279 121.02 -9.38 -22.88
CA GLN A 279 121.51 -8.94 -24.20
C GLN A 279 122.73 -8.01 -24.06
N ILE A 280 122.65 -7.00 -23.18
CA ILE A 280 123.76 -6.08 -22.85
C ILE A 280 124.95 -6.83 -22.22
N SER A 281 124.68 -7.94 -21.52
CA SER A 281 125.74 -8.80 -20.96
C SER A 281 126.38 -9.73 -22.00
N LYS A 282 125.72 -9.99 -23.14
CA LYS A 282 126.21 -10.86 -24.22
C LYS A 282 126.91 -10.08 -25.35
N GLU A 283 126.55 -8.83 -25.57
CA GLU A 283 127.24 -7.94 -26.50
C GLU A 283 127.81 -6.74 -25.73
N GLY A 284 129.10 -6.84 -25.39
CA GLY A 284 129.85 -5.65 -24.98
C GLY A 284 129.89 -4.67 -26.15
N LEU A 285 129.20 -3.54 -26.03
CA LEU A 285 129.25 -2.45 -27.01
C LEU A 285 130.62 -1.78 -26.99
N GLU A 286 131.58 -2.36 -27.69
CA GLU A 286 132.82 -1.70 -28.08
C GLU A 286 132.63 -1.05 -29.46
N PHE A 287 132.32 0.26 -29.47
CA PHE A 287 132.29 1.04 -30.71
C PHE A 287 133.72 1.26 -31.21
N HIS A 288 134.21 0.39 -32.09
CA HIS A 288 135.60 0.42 -32.57
C HIS A 288 135.92 1.47 -33.65
N SER A 289 134.99 2.35 -34.05
CA SER A 289 135.25 3.44 -35.00
C SER A 289 134.19 4.54 -34.94
N PRO A 290 134.55 5.84 -35.09
CA PRO A 290 133.60 6.95 -35.17
C PRO A 290 132.52 6.79 -36.26
N GLU A 291 132.84 6.07 -37.34
CA GLU A 291 131.86 5.76 -38.40
C GLU A 291 130.81 4.75 -37.92
N SER A 292 131.17 3.82 -37.03
CA SER A 292 130.24 2.84 -36.43
C SER A 292 129.29 3.50 -35.45
N LEU A 293 129.76 4.50 -34.69
CA LEU A 293 128.90 5.31 -33.82
C LEU A 293 127.94 6.18 -34.65
N ALA A 294 128.41 6.73 -35.78
CA ALA A 294 127.57 7.49 -36.70
C ALA A 294 126.51 6.59 -37.37
N ARG A 295 126.87 5.35 -37.75
CA ARG A 295 125.90 4.37 -38.27
C ARG A 295 124.87 3.98 -37.23
N ALA A 296 125.28 3.64 -36.00
CA ALA A 296 124.35 3.34 -34.91
C ALA A 296 123.45 4.53 -34.55
N LEU A 297 123.97 5.76 -34.57
CA LEU A 297 123.18 6.97 -34.35
C LEU A 297 122.19 7.21 -35.50
N VAL A 298 122.58 6.92 -36.74
CA VAL A 298 121.68 7.01 -37.91
C VAL A 298 120.63 5.92 -37.85
N GLU A 299 120.99 4.70 -37.42
CA GLU A 299 120.09 3.57 -37.23
C GLU A 299 119.06 3.89 -36.13
N GLU A 300 119.49 4.39 -34.98
CA GLU A 300 118.62 4.92 -33.92
C GLU A 300 117.72 6.08 -34.39
N ARG A 301 118.24 6.97 -35.26
CA ARG A 301 117.42 8.06 -35.83
C ARG A 301 116.39 7.54 -36.82
N VAL A 302 116.73 6.52 -37.60
CA VAL A 302 115.81 5.87 -38.54
C VAL A 302 114.76 5.05 -37.77
N GLU A 303 115.15 4.35 -36.72
CA GLU A 303 114.23 3.61 -35.85
C GLU A 303 113.30 4.56 -35.09
N LYS A 304 113.81 5.66 -34.55
CA LYS A 304 112.98 6.69 -33.92
C LYS A 304 112.05 7.37 -34.93
N ALA A 305 112.49 7.59 -36.16
CA ALA A 305 111.64 8.09 -37.23
C ALA A 305 110.56 7.07 -37.64
N ALA A 306 110.90 5.78 -37.69
CA ALA A 306 109.97 4.69 -37.98
C ALA A 306 108.94 4.50 -36.86
N LEU A 307 109.33 4.65 -35.60
CA LEU A 307 108.42 4.64 -34.45
C LEU A 307 107.51 5.88 -34.44
N LEU A 308 108.02 7.05 -34.84
CA LEU A 308 107.19 8.25 -35.03
C LEU A 308 106.23 8.10 -36.23
N GLU A 309 106.64 7.46 -37.32
CA GLU A 309 105.75 7.13 -38.43
C GLU A 309 104.68 6.12 -38.00
N ARG A 310 105.06 5.10 -37.22
CA ARG A 310 104.12 4.10 -36.69
C ARG A 310 103.14 4.71 -35.68
N ALA A 311 103.59 5.61 -34.82
CA ALA A 311 102.71 6.40 -33.94
C ALA A 311 101.80 7.34 -34.75
N GLY A 312 102.34 7.94 -35.82
CA GLY A 312 101.59 8.76 -36.76
C GLY A 312 100.56 7.98 -37.57
N ARG A 313 100.76 6.69 -37.83
CA ARG A 313 99.80 5.75 -38.46
C ARG A 313 98.79 5.16 -37.48
N ALA A 314 99.15 4.98 -36.22
CA ALA A 314 98.22 4.52 -35.19
C ALA A 314 97.18 5.59 -34.82
N ASN A 315 97.51 6.87 -34.93
CA ASN A 315 96.57 7.97 -34.69
C ASN A 315 95.38 8.04 -35.67
N PRO A 316 95.53 7.90 -37.00
CA PRO A 316 94.41 7.83 -37.93
C PRO A 316 93.63 6.52 -37.75
N GLU A 317 94.27 5.39 -37.44
CA GLU A 317 93.54 4.16 -37.09
C GLU A 317 92.72 4.35 -35.81
N LEU A 318 93.25 5.01 -34.79
CA LEU A 318 92.49 5.37 -33.58
C LEU A 318 91.35 6.34 -33.90
N HIS A 319 91.57 7.35 -34.74
CA HIS A 319 90.48 8.23 -35.19
C HIS A 319 89.43 7.51 -36.03
N GLU A 320 89.81 6.54 -36.86
CA GLU A 320 88.87 5.68 -37.57
C GLU A 320 88.08 4.81 -36.60
N LYS A 321 88.72 4.24 -35.57
CA LYS A 321 88.01 3.50 -34.50
C LYS A 321 87.12 4.42 -33.66
N GLU A 322 87.53 5.65 -33.36
CA GLU A 322 86.74 6.66 -32.65
C GLU A 322 85.52 7.08 -33.48
N ASN A 323 85.68 7.26 -34.80
CA ASN A 323 84.59 7.53 -35.72
C ASN A 323 83.63 6.34 -35.82
N VAL A 324 84.15 5.10 -35.84
CA VAL A 324 83.31 3.88 -35.81
C VAL A 324 82.58 3.76 -34.48
N ILE A 325 83.19 4.13 -33.34
CA ILE A 325 82.53 4.17 -32.04
C ILE A 325 81.44 5.25 -32.03
N GLN A 326 81.69 6.44 -32.56
CA GLN A 326 80.67 7.48 -32.71
C GLN A 326 79.54 7.08 -33.68
N GLU A 327 79.85 6.33 -34.73
CA GLU A 327 78.83 5.76 -35.63
C GLU A 327 78.00 4.69 -34.91
N LEU A 328 78.61 3.80 -34.12
CA LEU A 328 77.91 2.78 -33.34
C LEU A 328 77.07 3.38 -32.19
N GLU A 329 77.56 4.43 -31.52
CA GLU A 329 76.80 5.21 -30.54
C GLU A 329 75.67 6.02 -31.20
N GLY A 330 75.89 6.50 -32.42
CA GLY A 330 74.88 7.04 -33.31
C GLY A 330 73.83 6.00 -33.71
N GLU A 331 74.22 4.74 -33.90
CA GLU A 331 73.31 3.65 -34.22
C GLU A 331 72.43 3.24 -33.03
N GLU A 332 72.96 3.23 -31.81
CA GLU A 332 72.18 3.00 -30.56
C GLU A 332 71.12 4.10 -30.35
N SER A 333 71.47 5.37 -30.57
CA SER A 333 70.50 6.49 -30.54
C SER A 333 69.54 6.49 -31.74
N SER A 334 69.91 5.84 -32.84
CA SER A 334 69.09 5.68 -34.04
C SER A 334 68.04 4.57 -33.96
N SER A 335 67.86 3.82 -32.86
CA SER A 335 66.82 2.78 -32.78
C SER A 335 65.39 3.31 -33.01
N LYS A 336 65.15 4.61 -32.75
CA LYS A 336 63.91 5.31 -33.14
C LYS A 336 63.91 5.77 -34.61
N ASP A 337 65.08 6.07 -35.17
CA ASP A 337 65.30 6.39 -36.58
C ASP A 337 65.40 5.15 -37.49
N ALA A 338 65.67 3.95 -36.97
CA ALA A 338 65.82 2.73 -37.76
C ALA A 338 64.51 2.36 -38.47
N LYS A 339 63.35 2.62 -37.84
CA LYS A 339 62.04 2.47 -38.48
C LYS A 339 61.78 3.58 -39.52
N ALA A 340 62.28 4.80 -39.29
CA ALA A 340 62.15 5.90 -40.24
C ALA A 340 63.08 5.70 -41.46
N ARG A 341 64.32 5.27 -41.23
CA ARG A 341 65.31 4.88 -42.24
C ARG A 341 64.85 3.65 -43.02
N GLN A 342 64.31 2.61 -42.39
CA GLN A 342 63.78 1.45 -43.10
C GLN A 342 62.54 1.82 -43.96
N ARG A 343 61.73 2.81 -43.54
CA ARG A 343 60.65 3.37 -44.39
C ARG A 343 61.21 4.17 -45.58
N MET A 344 62.19 5.04 -45.33
CA MET A 344 62.85 5.82 -46.39
C MET A 344 63.68 4.96 -47.34
N GLU A 345 64.27 3.87 -46.86
CA GLU A 345 65.04 2.91 -47.64
C GLU A 345 64.12 2.03 -48.47
N ARG A 346 62.96 1.62 -47.95
CA ARG A 346 61.89 1.00 -48.76
C ARG A 346 61.38 1.96 -49.84
N GLN A 347 61.21 3.25 -49.53
CA GLN A 347 60.83 4.26 -50.53
C GLN A 347 61.94 4.48 -51.57
N LYS A 348 63.22 4.56 -51.16
CA LYS A 348 64.37 4.68 -52.08
C LYS A 348 64.55 3.43 -52.93
N ALA A 349 64.36 2.24 -52.38
CA ALA A 349 64.44 0.99 -53.13
C ALA A 349 63.30 0.84 -54.14
N LEU A 350 62.10 1.32 -53.81
CA LEU A 350 60.99 1.41 -54.76
C LEU A 350 61.29 2.44 -55.86
N ALA A 351 61.76 3.64 -55.51
CA ALA A 351 62.14 4.67 -56.48
C ALA A 351 63.32 4.27 -57.37
N LEU A 352 64.30 3.52 -56.84
CA LEU A 352 65.41 2.97 -57.63
C LEU A 352 64.95 1.83 -58.55
N LYS A 353 64.00 1.00 -58.12
CA LYS A 353 63.38 0.00 -59.00
C LYS A 353 62.53 0.65 -60.09
N GLU A 354 61.82 1.74 -59.78
CA GLU A 354 61.10 2.55 -60.77
C GLU A 354 62.08 3.24 -61.74
N ALA A 355 63.17 3.82 -61.25
CA ALA A 355 64.21 4.41 -62.09
C ALA A 355 64.90 3.35 -62.95
N GLN A 356 65.18 2.16 -62.43
CA GLN A 356 65.71 1.03 -63.19
C GLN A 356 64.70 0.46 -64.19
N PHE A 357 63.40 0.45 -63.84
CA PHE A 357 62.33 0.05 -64.75
C PHE A 357 62.15 1.07 -65.87
N LEU A 358 62.22 2.37 -65.56
CA LEU A 358 62.20 3.46 -66.53
C LEU A 358 63.46 3.47 -67.40
N GLN A 359 64.63 3.17 -66.83
CA GLN A 359 65.89 3.01 -67.56
C GLN A 359 65.89 1.74 -68.43
N ALA A 360 65.25 0.66 -67.99
CA ALA A 360 65.04 -0.55 -68.79
C ALA A 360 64.01 -0.34 -69.92
N LEU A 361 62.98 0.47 -69.69
CA LEU A 361 62.04 0.93 -70.72
C LEU A 361 62.72 1.82 -71.76
N TYR A 362 63.64 2.69 -71.34
CA TYR A 362 64.38 3.61 -72.20
C TYR A 362 65.45 2.89 -73.05
N ASN A 363 66.00 1.77 -72.55
CA ASN A 363 67.04 0.99 -73.21
C ASN A 363 66.52 -0.11 -74.17
N GLN A 364 65.21 -0.20 -74.39
CA GLN A 364 64.62 -1.00 -75.48
C GLN A 364 64.05 -0.06 -76.55
N GLY A 365 64.98 0.50 -77.33
CA GLY A 365 64.70 1.38 -78.46
C GLY A 365 64.21 0.60 -79.68
N GLY A 366 63.07 1.05 -80.22
CA GLY A 366 62.51 0.62 -81.50
C GLY A 366 61.09 0.07 -81.37
N PHE A 367 60.09 0.94 -81.23
CA PHE A 367 58.71 0.79 -81.76
C PHE A 367 57.94 2.09 -81.46
N ASP A 368 58.34 3.22 -82.07
CA ASP A 368 57.82 4.54 -81.69
C ASP A 368 56.34 4.75 -82.03
N GLU A 369 55.78 4.09 -83.05
CA GLU A 369 54.36 4.26 -83.38
C GLU A 369 53.42 3.41 -82.52
N GLN A 370 53.74 2.13 -82.28
CA GLN A 370 52.93 1.28 -81.39
C GLN A 370 53.06 1.71 -79.93
N LYS A 371 54.24 2.20 -79.51
CA LYS A 371 54.40 2.82 -78.21
C LYS A 371 53.71 4.18 -78.16
N ALA A 372 53.74 5.02 -79.21
CA ALA A 372 52.98 6.27 -79.21
C ALA A 372 51.47 6.02 -79.13
N GLN A 373 50.94 5.03 -79.84
CA GLN A 373 49.53 4.63 -79.72
C GLN A 373 49.22 4.07 -78.33
N ARG A 374 50.11 3.22 -77.79
CA ARG A 374 49.93 2.69 -76.44
C ARG A 374 50.07 3.77 -75.36
N ILE A 375 50.93 4.75 -75.59
CA ILE A 375 51.10 5.92 -74.73
C ILE A 375 49.85 6.80 -74.83
N GLN A 376 49.29 7.04 -76.02
CA GLN A 376 48.01 7.76 -76.16
C GLN A 376 46.85 7.02 -75.48
N GLU A 377 46.77 5.69 -75.59
CA GLU A 377 45.78 4.88 -74.86
C GLU A 377 45.99 4.95 -73.35
N LEU A 378 47.24 4.89 -72.89
CA LEU A 378 47.59 5.01 -71.47
C LEU A 378 47.38 6.43 -70.94
N GLU A 379 47.61 7.46 -71.76
CA GLU A 379 47.31 8.86 -71.47
C GLU A 379 45.81 9.07 -71.39
N GLY A 380 45.03 8.49 -72.31
CA GLY A 380 43.57 8.49 -72.26
C GLY A 380 43.01 7.77 -71.02
N MET A 381 43.59 6.63 -70.64
CA MET A 381 43.23 5.94 -69.39
C MET A 381 43.69 6.71 -68.15
N LEU A 382 44.86 7.36 -68.19
CA LEU A 382 45.32 8.23 -67.10
C LEU A 382 44.46 9.48 -66.97
N GLU A 383 43.96 10.03 -68.08
CA GLU A 383 43.05 11.16 -68.08
C GLU A 383 41.66 10.75 -67.60
N ALA A 384 41.19 9.55 -67.98
CA ALA A 384 39.98 8.95 -67.41
C ALA A 384 40.14 8.68 -65.90
N TYR A 385 41.27 8.12 -65.45
CA TYR A 385 41.54 7.93 -64.02
C TYR A 385 41.75 9.25 -63.29
N LYS A 386 42.32 10.27 -63.93
CA LYS A 386 42.41 11.60 -63.33
C LYS A 386 41.03 12.25 -63.24
N ALA A 387 40.18 12.11 -64.25
CA ALA A 387 38.81 12.58 -64.21
C ALA A 387 37.99 11.83 -63.15
N GLU A 388 38.14 10.50 -63.04
CA GLU A 388 37.52 9.69 -62.00
C GLU A 388 38.11 10.01 -60.62
N ILE A 389 39.40 10.33 -60.50
CA ILE A 389 40.00 10.81 -59.25
C ILE A 389 39.51 12.21 -58.91
N GLU A 390 39.32 13.11 -59.88
CA GLU A 390 38.76 14.44 -59.65
C GLU A 390 37.25 14.35 -59.35
N GLU A 391 36.51 13.40 -59.92
CA GLU A 391 35.12 13.09 -59.59
C GLU A 391 35.03 12.41 -58.21
N LEU A 392 35.91 11.47 -57.91
CA LEU A 392 36.05 10.87 -56.58
C LEU A 392 36.52 11.90 -55.56
N LYS A 393 37.38 12.85 -55.91
CA LYS A 393 37.74 13.98 -55.06
C LYS A 393 36.62 15.00 -54.97
N ALA A 394 35.80 15.20 -55.99
CA ALA A 394 34.66 16.11 -55.94
C ALA A 394 33.51 15.50 -55.14
N THR A 395 33.28 14.19 -55.24
CA THR A 395 32.35 13.44 -54.39
C THR A 395 32.89 13.33 -52.98
N VAL A 396 34.19 13.06 -52.79
CA VAL A 396 34.85 13.12 -51.49
C VAL A 396 34.89 14.55 -50.96
N ALA A 397 34.97 15.61 -51.76
CA ALA A 397 34.88 17.00 -51.30
C ALA A 397 33.43 17.43 -51.06
N ALA A 398 32.46 16.86 -51.76
CA ALA A 398 31.03 17.00 -51.46
C ALA A 398 30.67 16.27 -50.16
N PHE A 399 31.32 15.13 -49.88
CA PHE A 399 31.23 14.42 -48.61
C PHE A 399 32.08 15.08 -47.49
N GLN A 400 33.29 15.55 -47.77
CA GLN A 400 34.22 16.19 -46.82
C GLN A 400 33.96 17.68 -46.64
N GLY A 401 33.07 18.28 -47.43
CA GLY A 401 32.41 19.54 -47.12
C GLY A 401 31.59 19.47 -45.82
N THR A 402 31.44 18.28 -45.22
CA THR A 402 30.89 18.10 -43.87
C THR A 402 31.92 17.85 -42.78
N GLU A 403 33.20 17.61 -43.09
CA GLU A 403 34.21 17.37 -42.03
C GLU A 403 35.60 17.83 -42.47
N THR A 404 35.95 19.08 -42.13
CA THR A 404 37.09 19.43 -41.25
C THR A 404 37.53 20.90 -41.38
N ALA A 405 37.96 21.46 -40.25
CA ALA A 405 38.73 22.70 -40.05
C ALA A 405 37.96 24.04 -39.85
N GLY A 406 37.60 24.24 -38.58
CA GLY A 406 37.34 25.49 -37.86
C GLY A 406 37.68 26.83 -38.52
N SER A 407 36.67 27.72 -38.57
CA SER A 407 36.67 29.04 -37.90
C SER A 407 35.52 29.94 -38.41
N LYS A 408 34.75 30.45 -37.44
CA LYS A 408 33.90 31.67 -37.48
C LYS A 408 32.54 31.64 -38.21
N LYS A 409 31.50 31.55 -37.36
CA LYS A 409 30.24 32.33 -37.37
C LYS A 409 29.38 32.29 -38.65
N ARG A 410 28.43 31.35 -38.70
CA ARG A 410 26.99 31.58 -39.02
C ARG A 410 26.16 30.33 -38.65
N PRO A 411 24.95 30.46 -38.07
CA PRO A 411 24.10 29.31 -37.75
C PRO A 411 23.41 28.82 -39.02
N LEU A 412 23.59 27.55 -39.38
CA LEU A 412 22.84 26.87 -40.42
C LEU A 412 22.21 25.61 -39.82
N GLU A 413 20.91 25.49 -40.00
CA GLU A 413 20.05 24.50 -39.36
C GLU A 413 20.41 23.05 -39.77
N VAL A 414 21.05 22.29 -38.87
CA VAL A 414 21.29 20.85 -39.00
C VAL A 414 21.08 20.15 -37.63
N ASN A 415 20.06 20.55 -36.86
CA ASN A 415 19.92 20.07 -35.48
C ASN A 415 19.20 18.72 -35.33
N GLY A 416 18.45 18.22 -36.32
CA GLY A 416 17.63 17.01 -36.11
C GLY A 416 18.40 15.67 -36.09
N ASN A 417 19.43 15.53 -36.93
CA ASN A 417 20.11 14.24 -37.10
C ASN A 417 21.27 14.06 -36.11
N ASP A 418 21.99 15.13 -35.78
CA ASP A 418 23.08 15.09 -34.81
C ASP A 418 22.55 14.98 -33.37
N GLU A 419 21.40 15.59 -33.06
CA GLU A 419 20.72 15.39 -31.78
C GLU A 419 20.20 13.96 -31.64
N ARG A 420 19.58 13.40 -32.68
CA ARG A 420 19.13 11.99 -32.69
C ARG A 420 20.29 11.01 -32.61
N LEU A 421 21.40 11.27 -33.29
CA LEU A 421 22.62 10.47 -33.20
C LEU A 421 23.23 10.56 -31.80
N GLY A 422 23.26 11.75 -31.20
CA GLY A 422 23.70 11.97 -29.83
C GLY A 422 22.81 11.24 -28.81
N GLU A 423 21.50 11.27 -28.97
CA GLU A 423 20.56 10.49 -28.16
C GLU A 423 20.78 8.98 -28.31
N LEU A 424 20.95 8.50 -29.55
CA LEU A 424 21.20 7.08 -29.82
C LEU A 424 22.54 6.64 -29.23
N MET A 425 23.59 7.47 -29.28
CA MET A 425 24.88 7.17 -28.64
C MET A 425 24.78 7.16 -27.11
N ARG A 426 24.01 8.07 -26.51
CA ARG A 426 23.73 8.05 -25.07
C ARG A 426 22.93 6.82 -24.66
N ARG A 427 21.89 6.47 -25.42
CA ARG A 427 21.11 5.23 -25.19
C ARG A 427 21.98 3.99 -25.39
N ASN A 428 22.85 3.96 -26.39
CA ASN A 428 23.76 2.83 -26.62
C ASN A 428 24.75 2.68 -25.46
N ARG A 429 25.31 3.79 -24.97
CA ARG A 429 26.17 3.79 -23.78
C ARG A 429 25.43 3.37 -22.52
N GLN A 430 24.21 3.86 -22.30
CA GLN A 430 23.35 3.45 -21.18
C GLN A 430 23.05 1.95 -21.24
N LEU A 431 22.69 1.42 -22.42
CA LEU A 431 22.44 -0.01 -22.62
C LEU A 431 23.71 -0.84 -22.40
N GLN A 432 24.88 -0.35 -22.80
CA GLN A 432 26.16 -1.01 -22.50
C GLN A 432 26.44 -1.03 -21.00
N ASP A 433 26.20 0.07 -20.29
CA ASP A 433 26.36 0.16 -18.83
C ASP A 433 25.35 -0.76 -18.11
N ASP A 434 24.10 -0.82 -18.57
CA ASP A 434 23.06 -1.70 -18.03
C ASP A 434 23.40 -3.18 -18.28
N ILE A 435 23.93 -3.53 -19.46
CA ILE A 435 24.42 -4.88 -19.77
C ILE A 435 25.58 -5.25 -18.83
N MET A 436 26.55 -4.36 -18.64
CA MET A 436 27.65 -4.60 -17.72
C MET A 436 27.16 -4.78 -16.28
N HIS A 437 26.20 -3.98 -15.84
CA HIS A 437 25.62 -4.08 -14.50
C HIS A 437 24.80 -5.35 -14.30
N LEU A 438 24.03 -5.78 -15.30
CA LEU A 438 23.29 -7.04 -15.27
C LEU A 438 24.24 -8.24 -15.26
N GLN A 439 25.31 -8.22 -16.07
CA GLN A 439 26.35 -9.25 -16.05
C GLN A 439 27.04 -9.32 -14.69
N GLN A 440 27.36 -8.17 -14.07
CA GLN A 440 27.89 -8.15 -12.71
C GLN A 440 26.93 -8.79 -11.71
N LYS A 441 25.64 -8.44 -11.74
CA LYS A 441 24.63 -9.07 -10.88
C LYS A 441 24.51 -10.57 -11.10
N GLU A 442 24.51 -11.02 -12.35
CA GLU A 442 24.48 -12.43 -12.70
C GLU A 442 25.70 -13.16 -12.15
N THR A 443 26.90 -12.59 -12.28
CA THR A 443 28.11 -13.20 -11.71
C THR A 443 28.10 -13.27 -10.18
N VAL A 444 27.52 -12.27 -9.50
CA VAL A 444 27.37 -12.26 -8.04
C VAL A 444 26.36 -13.32 -7.62
N LEU A 445 25.18 -13.36 -8.25
CA LEU A 445 24.14 -14.35 -7.96
C LEU A 445 24.63 -15.78 -8.23
N ASN A 446 25.37 -16.02 -9.32
CA ASN A 446 25.95 -17.32 -9.61
C ASN A 446 26.97 -17.73 -8.54
N LYS A 447 27.82 -16.80 -8.07
CA LYS A 447 28.74 -17.07 -6.96
C LYS A 447 28.02 -17.31 -5.64
N GLU A 448 26.90 -16.64 -5.38
CA GLU A 448 26.07 -16.90 -4.20
C GLU A 448 25.42 -18.27 -4.25
N ILE A 449 24.91 -18.68 -5.42
CA ILE A 449 24.37 -20.02 -5.66
C ILE A 449 25.48 -21.06 -5.46
N GLU A 450 26.65 -20.87 -6.05
CA GLU A 450 27.81 -21.76 -5.86
C GLU A 450 28.23 -21.83 -4.38
N ALA A 451 28.25 -20.71 -3.66
CA ALA A 451 28.57 -20.69 -2.23
C ALA A 451 27.49 -21.35 -1.36
N LEU A 452 26.21 -21.25 -1.74
CA LEU A 452 25.10 -21.94 -1.07
C LEU A 452 25.10 -23.43 -1.36
N GLN A 453 25.38 -23.82 -2.60
CA GLN A 453 25.57 -25.22 -3.00
C GLN A 453 26.80 -25.82 -2.30
N PHE A 454 27.91 -25.09 -2.21
CA PHE A 454 29.09 -25.50 -1.45
C PHE A 454 28.77 -25.69 0.03
N ARG A 455 27.96 -24.80 0.63
CA ARG A 455 27.47 -24.98 2.00
C ARG A 455 26.56 -26.21 2.14
N LEU A 456 25.62 -26.42 1.22
CA LEU A 456 24.73 -27.58 1.22
C LEU A 456 25.51 -28.88 1.10
N THR A 457 26.41 -28.99 0.12
CA THR A 457 27.27 -30.17 -0.10
C THR A 457 28.24 -30.42 1.05
N SER A 458 28.80 -29.36 1.65
CA SER A 458 29.60 -29.45 2.89
C SER A 458 28.78 -29.99 4.06
N MET A 459 27.51 -29.58 4.17
CA MET A 459 26.57 -30.13 5.16
C MET A 459 26.16 -31.59 4.83
N GLU A 460 25.98 -31.94 3.56
CA GLU A 460 25.67 -33.31 3.11
C GLU A 460 26.82 -34.30 3.37
N GLY A 461 28.07 -33.83 3.39
CA GLY A 461 29.26 -34.63 3.72
C GLY A 461 29.41 -34.99 5.20
N THR A 462 28.67 -34.32 6.09
CA THR A 462 28.56 -34.74 7.48
C THR A 462 27.49 -35.82 7.59
N SER A 463 27.81 -36.97 8.20
CA SER A 463 26.89 -38.12 8.39
C SER A 463 25.74 -37.83 9.38
N THR A 464 25.27 -36.58 9.42
CA THR A 464 24.19 -36.11 10.26
C THR A 464 22.95 -35.95 9.39
N ARG A 465 22.00 -36.90 9.54
CA ARG A 465 20.68 -36.77 8.92
C ARG A 465 19.92 -35.64 9.60
N ILE A 466 19.65 -34.56 8.87
CA ILE A 466 18.80 -33.48 9.35
C ILE A 466 17.35 -33.97 9.29
N LEU A 467 16.76 -34.22 10.45
CA LEU A 467 15.37 -34.59 10.59
C LEU A 467 14.56 -33.34 10.93
N GLN A 468 13.48 -33.13 10.20
CA GLN A 468 12.46 -32.16 10.55
C GLN A 468 11.12 -32.85 10.75
N LEU A 469 10.32 -32.34 11.67
CA LEU A 469 8.92 -32.73 11.77
C LEU A 469 8.22 -32.38 10.46
N LYS A 470 7.42 -33.31 9.92
CA LYS A 470 6.60 -33.07 8.73
C LYS A 470 5.63 -31.90 8.96
N ASP A 471 5.07 -31.82 10.17
CA ASP A 471 4.30 -30.68 10.67
C ASP A 471 5.17 -29.74 11.49
N ASN A 472 6.00 -28.95 10.81
CA ASN A 472 6.74 -27.84 11.43
C ASN A 472 5.95 -26.52 11.26
N PRO A 473 6.17 -25.49 12.11
CA PRO A 473 5.43 -24.23 12.01
C PRO A 473 5.58 -23.55 10.65
N THR A 474 6.76 -23.66 10.03
CA THR A 474 7.04 -23.16 8.68
C THR A 474 6.19 -23.86 7.62
N ALA A 475 5.99 -25.17 7.73
CA ALA A 475 5.19 -25.99 6.83
C ALA A 475 3.70 -25.69 7.00
N ARG A 476 3.25 -25.39 8.23
CA ARG A 476 1.88 -24.90 8.48
C ARG A 476 1.66 -23.54 7.83
N GLU A 477 2.58 -22.61 8.01
CA GLU A 477 2.50 -21.28 7.41
C GLU A 477 2.56 -21.36 5.87
N GLN A 478 3.44 -22.21 5.33
CA GLN A 478 3.52 -22.46 3.89
C GLN A 478 2.24 -23.13 3.36
N ALA A 479 1.64 -24.07 4.11
CA ALA A 479 0.37 -24.70 3.73
C ALA A 479 -0.77 -23.69 3.70
N VAL A 480 -0.84 -22.77 4.68
CA VAL A 480 -1.81 -21.66 4.69
C VAL A 480 -1.59 -20.76 3.47
N LYS A 481 -0.37 -20.28 3.23
CA LYS A 481 -0.03 -19.46 2.07
C LYS A 481 -0.38 -20.14 0.74
N VAL A 482 -0.06 -21.42 0.60
CA VAL A 482 -0.39 -22.18 -0.61
C VAL A 482 -1.90 -22.36 -0.77
N SER A 483 -2.63 -22.59 0.32
CA SER A 483 -4.09 -22.69 0.28
C SER A 483 -4.75 -21.35 -0.08
N GLU A 484 -4.28 -20.24 0.48
CA GLU A 484 -4.75 -18.88 0.16
C GLU A 484 -4.45 -18.54 -1.31
N LEU A 485 -3.23 -18.80 -1.78
CA LEU A 485 -2.86 -18.56 -3.18
C LEU A 485 -3.68 -19.42 -4.15
N LYS A 486 -4.06 -20.64 -3.77
CA LYS A 486 -4.96 -21.47 -4.57
C LYS A 486 -6.38 -20.89 -4.59
N ALA A 487 -6.93 -20.53 -3.43
CA ALA A 487 -8.24 -19.90 -3.34
C ALA A 487 -8.33 -18.60 -4.14
N LEU A 488 -7.31 -17.74 -4.06
CA LEU A 488 -7.24 -16.50 -4.85
C LEU A 488 -7.08 -16.75 -6.35
N LYS A 489 -6.32 -17.78 -6.75
CA LYS A 489 -6.21 -18.17 -8.17
C LYS A 489 -7.51 -18.71 -8.72
N GLU A 490 -8.22 -19.52 -7.93
CA GLU A 490 -9.54 -20.05 -8.27
C GLU A 490 -10.58 -18.92 -8.35
N GLU A 491 -10.54 -17.96 -7.43
CA GLU A 491 -11.38 -16.76 -7.45
C GLU A 491 -11.09 -15.89 -8.68
N ASN A 492 -9.82 -15.60 -8.96
CA ASN A 492 -9.42 -14.84 -10.15
C ASN A 492 -9.84 -15.56 -11.43
N ALA A 493 -9.70 -16.88 -11.50
CA ALA A 493 -10.18 -17.67 -12.64
C ALA A 493 -11.72 -17.61 -12.78
N ALA A 494 -12.45 -17.67 -11.67
CA ALA A 494 -13.91 -17.56 -11.66
C ALA A 494 -14.38 -16.15 -12.05
N LEU A 495 -13.67 -15.10 -11.63
CA LEU A 495 -13.93 -13.70 -12.00
C LEU A 495 -13.61 -13.44 -13.48
N LEU A 496 -12.46 -13.93 -13.97
CA LEU A 496 -12.09 -13.82 -15.39
C LEU A 496 -13.10 -14.55 -16.29
N ALA A 497 -13.53 -15.76 -15.93
CA ALA A 497 -14.56 -16.49 -16.67
C ALA A 497 -15.91 -15.76 -16.70
N GLN A 498 -16.24 -14.96 -15.68
CA GLN A 498 -17.44 -14.11 -15.68
C GLN A 498 -17.29 -12.87 -16.57
N LEU A 499 -16.12 -12.25 -16.58
CA LEU A 499 -15.81 -11.10 -17.44
C LEU A 499 -15.77 -11.50 -18.93
N GLU A 500 -15.17 -12.65 -19.23
CA GLU A 500 -15.09 -13.19 -20.60
C GLU A 500 -16.44 -13.74 -21.09
N GLY A 501 -17.32 -14.18 -20.18
CA GLY A 501 -18.58 -14.85 -20.51
C GLY A 501 -19.82 -13.96 -20.64
N ARG A 502 -19.81 -12.69 -20.18
CA ARG A 502 -21.01 -11.84 -20.21
C ARG A 502 -20.71 -10.34 -20.02
N GLU A 503 -20.67 -9.57 -21.11
CA GLU A 503 -20.49 -8.10 -21.08
C GLU A 503 -21.74 -7.28 -20.62
N GLY A 504 -22.78 -7.90 -20.04
CA GLY A 504 -24.09 -7.23 -19.87
C GLY A 504 -24.77 -7.22 -18.50
N GLU A 505 -24.55 -8.19 -17.61
CA GLU A 505 -25.27 -8.26 -16.32
C GLU A 505 -24.38 -8.87 -15.22
N LEU A 506 -23.50 -8.05 -14.64
CA LEU A 506 -22.65 -8.43 -13.50
C LEU A 506 -23.36 -8.17 -12.16
N ARG A 507 -24.50 -8.82 -11.91
CA ARG A 507 -25.22 -8.72 -10.61
C ARG A 507 -25.01 -9.94 -9.69
N MET A 508 -24.27 -10.96 -10.11
CA MET A 508 -24.01 -12.14 -9.28
C MET A 508 -22.58 -12.19 -8.76
N VAL A 509 -22.45 -12.22 -7.44
CA VAL A 509 -21.20 -12.50 -6.74
C VAL A 509 -20.81 -13.97 -6.99
N PRO A 510 -19.55 -14.27 -7.38
CA PRO A 510 -19.07 -15.64 -7.51
C PRO A 510 -19.29 -16.48 -6.25
N ARG A 511 -19.52 -17.79 -6.44
CA ARG A 511 -19.62 -18.71 -5.29
C ARG A 511 -18.30 -18.84 -4.54
N ALA A 512 -17.17 -18.79 -5.25
CA ALA A 512 -15.82 -18.83 -4.66
C ALA A 512 -15.58 -17.66 -3.69
N THR A 513 -15.96 -16.43 -4.05
CA THR A 513 -15.85 -15.25 -3.16
C THR A 513 -16.72 -15.41 -1.92
N LEU A 514 -17.93 -15.99 -2.04
CA LEU A 514 -18.81 -16.21 -0.89
C LEU A 514 -18.27 -17.32 0.04
N GLU A 515 -17.65 -18.35 -0.52
CA GLU A 515 -17.04 -19.43 0.25
C GLU A 515 -15.78 -18.95 0.98
N ASN A 516 -14.97 -18.10 0.35
CA ASN A 516 -13.81 -17.45 0.97
C ASN A 516 -14.24 -16.59 2.17
N VAL A 517 -15.23 -15.70 1.99
CA VAL A 517 -15.75 -14.85 3.08
C VAL A 517 -16.35 -15.70 4.21
N ARG A 518 -17.07 -16.78 3.90
CA ARG A 518 -17.58 -17.71 4.92
C ARG A 518 -16.47 -18.43 5.68
N ALA A 519 -15.39 -18.80 5.00
CA ALA A 519 -14.22 -19.41 5.62
C ALA A 519 -13.50 -18.42 6.55
N GLU A 520 -13.37 -17.15 6.14
CA GLU A 520 -12.79 -16.07 6.95
C GLU A 520 -13.63 -15.77 8.19
N VAL A 521 -14.95 -15.66 8.06
CA VAL A 521 -15.86 -15.47 9.21
C VAL A 521 -15.68 -16.60 10.22
N LYS A 522 -15.64 -17.85 9.76
CA LYS A 522 -15.42 -19.01 10.62
C LYS A 522 -14.03 -19.02 11.26
N ALA A 523 -13.01 -18.51 10.58
CA ALA A 523 -11.66 -18.37 11.15
C ALA A 523 -11.64 -17.28 12.24
N MET A 524 -12.30 -16.16 12.00
CA MET A 524 -12.44 -15.07 12.97
C MET A 524 -13.23 -15.50 14.21
N GLU A 525 -14.32 -16.25 14.05
CA GLU A 525 -15.08 -16.83 15.17
C GLU A 525 -14.20 -17.73 16.06
N LYS A 526 -13.32 -18.54 15.46
CA LYS A 526 -12.37 -19.36 16.23
C LYS A 526 -11.38 -18.50 17.01
N LEU A 527 -10.84 -17.45 16.40
CA LEU A 527 -9.92 -16.53 17.07
C LEU A 527 -10.60 -15.81 18.23
N VAL A 528 -11.85 -15.35 18.06
CA VAL A 528 -12.65 -14.75 19.13
C VAL A 528 -12.83 -15.75 20.27
N ALA A 529 -13.23 -16.99 19.98
CA ALA A 529 -13.38 -18.03 21.00
C ALA A 529 -12.07 -18.34 21.76
N GLU A 530 -10.92 -18.31 21.08
CA GLU A 530 -9.62 -18.46 21.73
C GLU A 530 -9.26 -17.27 22.64
N LYS A 531 -9.57 -16.04 22.21
CA LYS A 531 -9.36 -14.83 23.01
C LYS A 531 -10.29 -14.78 24.22
N GLU A 532 -11.55 -15.17 24.07
CA GLU A 532 -12.51 -15.30 25.16
C GLU A 532 -12.07 -16.35 26.18
N LYS A 533 -11.60 -17.52 25.74
CA LYS A 533 -11.01 -18.54 26.63
C LYS A 533 -9.82 -18.00 27.41
N ARG A 534 -8.94 -17.22 26.76
CA ARG A 534 -7.81 -16.58 27.43
C ARG A 534 -8.29 -15.54 28.45
N MET A 535 -9.28 -14.73 28.10
CA MET A 535 -9.86 -13.72 28.99
C MET A 535 -10.54 -14.37 30.20
N ALA A 536 -11.25 -15.48 30.01
CA ALA A 536 -11.86 -16.25 31.09
C ALA A 536 -10.80 -16.77 32.06
N ARG A 537 -9.73 -17.42 31.55
CA ARG A 537 -8.60 -17.87 32.39
C ARG A 537 -7.93 -16.72 33.13
N LEU A 538 -7.75 -15.57 32.47
CA LEU A 538 -7.15 -14.41 33.12
C LEU A 538 -8.04 -13.87 34.25
N LYS A 539 -9.36 -13.83 34.04
CA LYS A 539 -10.33 -13.47 35.09
C LYS A 539 -10.27 -14.45 36.25
N GLU A 540 -10.23 -15.76 35.99
CA GLU A 540 -10.08 -16.79 37.01
C GLU A 540 -8.80 -16.60 37.83
N ILE A 541 -7.65 -16.44 37.16
CA ILE A 541 -6.36 -16.20 37.82
C ILE A 541 -6.39 -14.90 38.64
N TRP A 542 -6.98 -13.83 38.09
CA TRP A 542 -7.10 -12.56 38.80
C TRP A 542 -7.98 -12.69 40.04
N THR A 543 -9.12 -13.38 39.95
CA THR A 543 -10.00 -13.64 41.10
C THR A 543 -9.32 -14.48 42.16
N ALA A 544 -8.55 -15.51 41.77
CA ALA A 544 -7.78 -16.34 42.69
C ALA A 544 -6.69 -15.52 43.40
N LYS A 545 -5.89 -14.75 42.66
CA LYS A 545 -4.85 -13.89 43.25
C LYS A 545 -5.42 -12.79 44.13
N SER A 546 -6.57 -12.21 43.75
CA SER A 546 -7.24 -11.20 44.57
C SER A 546 -7.76 -11.79 45.88
N LEU A 547 -8.20 -13.05 45.85
CA LEU A 547 -8.60 -13.78 47.05
C LEU A 547 -7.38 -14.08 47.94
N GLU A 548 -6.29 -14.60 47.36
CA GLU A 548 -5.02 -14.82 48.08
C GLU A 548 -4.51 -13.53 48.74
N PHE A 549 -4.59 -12.40 48.03
CA PHE A 549 -4.21 -11.09 48.57
C PHE A 549 -5.12 -10.67 49.73
N ARG A 550 -6.44 -10.87 49.61
CA ARG A 550 -7.40 -10.57 50.69
C ARG A 550 -7.14 -11.42 51.92
N GLU A 551 -6.86 -12.70 51.73
CA GLU A 551 -6.53 -13.63 52.82
C GLU A 551 -5.21 -13.27 53.50
N ALA A 552 -4.19 -12.88 52.72
CA ALA A 552 -2.92 -12.41 53.26
C ALA A 552 -3.07 -11.13 54.09
N VAL A 553 -3.85 -10.15 53.61
CA VAL A 553 -4.13 -8.91 54.34
C VAL A 553 -4.92 -9.20 55.62
N PHE A 554 -5.90 -10.09 55.54
CA PHE A 554 -6.67 -10.52 56.71
C PHE A 554 -5.78 -11.22 57.74
N SER A 555 -4.87 -12.10 57.31
CA SER A 555 -3.99 -12.85 58.19
C SER A 555 -2.89 -11.98 58.82
N LEU A 556 -2.37 -10.96 58.12
CA LEU A 556 -1.26 -10.13 58.59
C LEU A 556 -1.74 -8.91 59.38
N LEU A 557 -2.71 -8.19 58.84
CA LEU A 557 -3.18 -6.92 59.41
C LEU A 557 -4.46 -7.08 60.24
N GLY A 558 -5.13 -8.24 60.16
CA GLY A 558 -6.39 -8.47 60.86
C GLY A 558 -7.58 -7.70 60.26
N TYR A 559 -7.48 -7.25 59.01
CA TYR A 559 -8.55 -6.51 58.33
C TYR A 559 -9.03 -7.26 57.09
N LYS A 560 -10.34 -7.46 56.97
CA LYS A 560 -11.01 -8.02 55.80
C LYS A 560 -11.37 -6.87 54.84
N ILE A 561 -10.92 -6.99 53.59
CA ILE A 561 -11.15 -5.98 52.54
C ILE A 561 -12.15 -6.51 51.51
N ASP A 562 -13.31 -5.86 51.43
CA ASP A 562 -14.38 -6.18 50.47
C ASP A 562 -14.56 -5.02 49.47
N PHE A 563 -14.43 -5.31 48.18
CA PHE A 563 -14.63 -4.33 47.11
C PHE A 563 -16.12 -4.26 46.76
N LEU A 564 -16.74 -3.08 46.90
CA LEU A 564 -18.15 -2.90 46.55
C LEU A 564 -18.32 -2.58 45.06
N PRO A 565 -19.47 -2.92 44.46
CA PRO A 565 -19.81 -2.54 43.08
C PRO A 565 -19.81 -1.01 42.83
N SER A 566 -19.91 -0.21 43.89
CA SER A 566 -19.83 1.26 43.84
C SER A 566 -18.42 1.81 43.70
N GLY A 567 -17.39 0.95 43.59
CA GLY A 567 -15.98 1.33 43.54
C GLY A 567 -15.35 1.63 44.92
N ARG A 568 -16.16 1.62 45.98
CA ARG A 568 -15.70 1.82 47.36
C ARG A 568 -15.14 0.55 47.97
N VAL A 569 -14.16 0.69 48.84
CA VAL A 569 -13.50 -0.41 49.54
C VAL A 569 -14.01 -0.44 50.98
N ARG A 570 -14.69 -1.52 51.36
CA ARG A 570 -15.12 -1.74 52.75
C ARG A 570 -14.06 -2.54 53.48
N VAL A 571 -13.66 -2.03 54.63
CA VAL A 571 -12.68 -2.66 55.51
C VAL A 571 -13.37 -3.02 56.82
N THR A 572 -13.33 -4.29 57.18
CA THR A 572 -13.91 -4.83 58.41
C THR A 572 -12.80 -5.42 59.27
N HIS A 573 -12.73 -5.06 60.54
CA HIS A 573 -11.74 -5.64 61.45
C HIS A 573 -12.07 -7.11 61.75
N MET A 574 -11.06 -7.96 62.02
CA MET A 574 -11.20 -9.40 62.28
C MET A 574 -12.12 -9.73 63.46
N PHE A 575 -12.16 -8.87 64.49
CA PHE A 575 -13.07 -9.00 65.62
C PHE A 575 -14.36 -8.17 65.47
N GLY A 576 -14.54 -7.50 64.32
CA GLY A 576 -15.70 -6.68 64.03
C GLY A 576 -16.79 -7.47 63.31
N ASN A 577 -18.04 -7.09 63.56
CA ASN A 577 -19.18 -7.58 62.78
C ASN A 577 -19.32 -6.79 61.46
N ASP A 578 -20.10 -7.27 60.49
CA ASP A 578 -20.30 -6.58 59.20
C ASP A 578 -20.85 -5.14 59.34
N SER A 579 -21.51 -4.83 60.47
CA SER A 579 -21.98 -3.49 60.84
C SER A 579 -20.89 -2.55 61.38
N GLN A 580 -19.72 -3.08 61.74
CA GLN A 580 -18.54 -2.36 62.24
C GLN A 580 -17.46 -2.33 61.17
N SER A 581 -17.78 -1.68 60.05
CA SER A 581 -16.88 -1.55 58.90
C SER A 581 -16.63 -0.08 58.53
N ILE A 582 -15.53 0.16 57.82
CA ILE A 582 -15.13 1.47 57.34
C ILE A 582 -15.07 1.41 55.82
N GLU A 583 -15.82 2.29 55.15
CA GLU A 583 -15.85 2.40 53.69
C GLU A 583 -14.92 3.52 53.22
N PHE A 584 -13.96 3.18 52.38
CA PHE A 584 -13.03 4.09 51.73
C PHE A 584 -13.46 4.34 50.29
N ASP A 585 -13.51 5.61 49.91
CA ASP A 585 -13.73 6.05 48.54
C ASP A 585 -12.38 6.39 47.90
N GLY A 586 -11.94 5.56 46.95
CA GLY A 586 -10.64 5.70 46.29
C GLY A 586 -10.53 6.93 45.39
N ASP A 587 -11.65 7.39 44.81
CA ASP A 587 -11.64 8.50 43.84
C ASP A 587 -11.63 9.87 44.53
N LYS A 588 -12.32 9.97 45.68
CA LYS A 588 -12.40 11.21 46.47
C LYS A 588 -11.45 11.23 47.67
N GLY A 589 -10.78 10.12 47.96
CA GLY A 589 -9.94 9.94 49.15
C GLY A 589 -10.73 10.11 50.46
N THR A 590 -12.05 9.90 50.44
CA THR A 590 -12.91 10.11 51.61
C THR A 590 -13.18 8.81 52.35
N MET A 591 -13.14 8.86 53.68
CA MET A 591 -13.46 7.74 54.56
C MET A 591 -14.84 7.94 55.18
N LYS A 592 -15.69 6.92 55.16
CA LYS A 592 -17.01 6.91 55.79
C LYS A 592 -17.13 5.68 56.67
N VAL A 593 -17.60 5.88 57.90
CA VAL A 593 -17.87 4.77 58.82
C VAL A 593 -19.22 4.15 58.46
N ALA A 594 -19.30 2.82 58.39
CA ALA A 594 -20.54 2.11 58.09
C ALA A 594 -21.61 2.39 59.16
N GLY A 595 -22.84 2.60 58.72
CA GLY A 595 -23.98 2.96 59.59
C GLY A 595 -24.16 4.47 59.81
N GLY A 596 -23.32 5.33 59.24
CA GLY A 596 -23.49 6.78 59.30
C GLY A 596 -23.05 7.43 60.64
N PRO A 597 -23.20 8.76 60.78
CA PRO A 597 -22.65 9.52 61.91
C PRO A 597 -23.30 9.19 63.27
N ASP A 598 -24.51 8.61 63.26
CA ASP A 598 -25.23 8.23 64.48
C ASP A 598 -25.01 6.78 64.92
N SER A 599 -24.27 5.99 64.12
CA SER A 599 -23.92 4.61 64.41
C SER A 599 -23.19 4.49 65.75
N LEU A 600 -23.52 3.43 66.51
CA LEU A 600 -22.83 3.10 67.76
C LEU A 600 -21.32 2.93 67.53
N PHE A 601 -20.96 2.28 66.42
CA PHE A 601 -19.56 2.10 66.02
C PHE A 601 -18.86 3.43 65.75
N HIS A 602 -19.51 4.36 65.04
CA HIS A 602 -18.96 5.70 64.81
C HIS A 602 -18.72 6.46 66.11
N LYS A 603 -19.62 6.34 67.09
CA LYS A 603 -19.48 6.96 68.41
C LYS A 603 -18.31 6.37 69.21
N GLU A 604 -18.09 5.06 69.13
CA GLU A 604 -16.99 4.36 69.79
C GLU A 604 -15.61 4.77 69.23
N ILE A 605 -15.47 4.83 67.90
CA ILE A 605 -14.19 5.17 67.26
C ILE A 605 -14.01 6.68 67.02
N ARG A 606 -15.00 7.51 67.37
CA ARG A 606 -15.02 8.97 67.10
C ARG A 606 -13.75 9.68 67.54
N ASN A 607 -13.30 9.37 68.75
CA ASN A 607 -12.12 9.98 69.35
C ASN A 607 -10.83 9.55 68.63
N GLN A 608 -10.76 8.29 68.20
CA GLN A 608 -9.63 7.76 67.44
C GLN A 608 -9.60 8.37 66.03
N CYS A 609 -10.75 8.43 65.34
CA CYS A 609 -10.86 9.10 64.05
C CYS A 609 -10.46 10.58 64.16
N ALA A 610 -10.97 11.33 65.14
CA ALA A 610 -10.62 12.74 65.33
C ALA A 610 -9.12 12.95 65.59
N PHE A 611 -8.48 12.05 66.35
CA PHE A 611 -7.06 12.12 66.68
C PHE A 611 -6.15 11.76 65.49
N TRP A 612 -6.48 10.72 64.72
CA TRP A 612 -5.62 10.21 63.63
C TRP A 612 -5.88 10.90 62.29
N MET A 613 -7.15 11.24 61.96
CA MET A 613 -7.46 11.97 60.72
C MET A 613 -6.87 13.38 60.71
N ALA A 614 -6.76 14.04 61.87
CA ALA A 614 -6.08 15.33 62.00
C ALA A 614 -4.59 15.26 61.62
N ARG A 615 -3.99 14.07 61.63
CA ARG A 615 -2.59 13.82 61.27
C ARG A 615 -2.43 13.22 59.88
N GLN A 616 -3.53 13.04 59.13
CA GLN A 616 -3.53 12.42 57.79
C GLN A 616 -2.86 11.03 57.74
N SER A 617 -2.84 10.27 58.85
CA SER A 617 -2.35 8.89 58.88
C SER A 617 -3.53 7.93 58.97
N ILE A 618 -3.61 7.02 57.99
CA ILE A 618 -4.62 5.96 57.93
C ILE A 618 -4.07 4.63 58.47
N PRO A 619 -2.81 4.22 58.15
CA PRO A 619 -2.11 3.21 58.94
C PRO A 619 -1.81 3.76 60.34
#